data_AF-A0A176U339-F1
#
_entry.id   AF-A0A176U339-F1
#
_cell.length_a   1.000
_cell.length_b   1.000
_cell.length_c   1.000
_cell.angle_alpha   90.00
_cell.angle_beta   90.00
_cell.angle_gamma   90.00
#
_symmetry.space_group_name_H-M   'P 1'
#
loop_
_entity.id
_entity.type
_entity.pdbx_description
1 polymer ?
#
loop_
_entity_poly.entity_id
_entity_poly.type
_entity_poly.pdbx_seq_one_letter_code
_entity_poly.pdbx_strand_id
1 'polypeptide(L)'
;MIKYNHLLLAPSKLKRMIVYTLLHLTGNYKEMHGLMVNFKANSACEDSTRKLKQLYQAAKERAVCLINEYSEYILKENKLNALYDFTFSGKRIEQE
;
A
#
# COMPACT_ATOMS: atom_id res chain seq x y z
N MET A 1 0.78 7.87 12.64
CA MET A 1 -0.14 7.07 11.80
C MET A 1 -0.06 5.56 12.02
N ILE A 2 1.08 4.97 12.42
CA ILE A 2 1.23 3.49 12.55
C ILE A 2 0.33 2.87 13.64
N LYS A 3 0.14 3.54 14.80
CA LYS A 3 -0.63 2.99 15.94
C LYS A 3 -2.11 2.67 15.61
N TYR A 4 -2.79 3.53 14.85
CA TYR A 4 -4.20 3.34 14.50
C TYR A 4 -4.41 2.27 13.44
N ASN A 5 -3.43 2.06 12.55
CA ASN A 5 -3.53 1.01 11.53
C ASN A 5 -3.55 -0.39 12.17
N HIS A 6 -2.83 -0.58 13.28
CA HIS A 6 -2.88 -1.83 14.06
C HIS A 6 -4.24 -2.13 14.69
N LEU A 7 -5.09 -1.12 14.90
CA LEU A 7 -6.45 -1.33 15.41
C LEU A 7 -7.29 -2.09 14.37
N LEU A 8 -7.20 -1.69 13.10
CA LEU A 8 -7.92 -2.33 11.98
C LEU A 8 -7.35 -3.70 11.60
N LEU A 9 -6.07 -3.95 11.90
CA LEU A 9 -5.47 -5.26 11.71
C LEU A 9 -6.00 -6.31 12.69
N ALA A 10 -6.48 -5.88 13.87
CA ALA A 10 -6.95 -6.72 14.98
C ALA A 10 -6.17 -8.06 15.05
N PRO A 11 -4.84 -8.03 15.29
CA PRO A 11 -3.97 -9.16 15.01
C PRO A 11 -4.14 -10.34 15.98
N SER A 12 -4.92 -10.18 17.06
CA SER A 12 -5.23 -11.27 17.98
C SER A 12 -6.67 -11.76 17.83
N LYS A 13 -6.87 -13.07 17.96
CA LYS A 13 -8.21 -13.70 17.91
C LYS A 13 -9.17 -13.10 18.95
N LEU A 14 -8.66 -12.79 20.14
CA LEU A 14 -9.44 -12.17 21.22
C LEU A 14 -9.94 -10.77 20.84
N LYS A 15 -9.08 -9.93 20.27
CA LYS A 15 -9.49 -8.58 19.83
C LYS A 15 -10.54 -8.65 18.71
N ARG A 16 -10.38 -9.58 17.76
CA ARG A 16 -11.40 -9.81 16.71
C ARG A 16 -12.72 -10.28 17.26
N MET A 17 -12.70 -11.17 18.26
CA MET A 17 -13.92 -11.62 18.94
C MET A 17 -14.64 -10.44 19.59
N ILE A 18 -13.92 -9.59 20.33
CA ILE A 18 -14.50 -8.38 20.95
C ILE A 18 -15.14 -7.47 19.88
N VAL A 19 -14.43 -7.22 18.77
CA VAL A 19 -14.95 -6.41 17.66
C VAL A 19 -16.20 -7.04 17.05
N TYR A 20 -16.20 -8.34 16.76
CA TYR A 20 -17.38 -9.02 16.19
C TYR A 20 -18.57 -9.05 17.15
N THR A 21 -18.34 -9.20 18.45
CA THR A 21 -19.38 -9.13 19.47
C THR A 21 -19.99 -7.73 19.52
N LEU A 22 -19.17 -6.67 19.55
CA LEU A 22 -19.65 -5.28 19.51
C LEU A 22 -20.43 -4.98 18.22
N LEU A 23 -19.95 -5.48 17.07
CA LEU A 23 -20.64 -5.32 15.80
C LEU A 23 -21.99 -6.05 15.75
N HIS A 24 -22.10 -7.22 16.39
CA HIS A 24 -23.38 -7.91 16.53
C HIS A 24 -24.34 -7.15 17.47
N LEU A 25 -23.84 -6.70 18.63
CA LEU A 25 -24.65 -5.98 19.62
C LEU A 25 -25.18 -4.64 19.10
N THR A 26 -24.39 -3.96 18.25
CA THR A 26 -24.78 -2.67 17.66
C THR A 26 -25.57 -2.82 16.35
N GLY A 27 -25.78 -4.04 15.86
CA GLY A 27 -26.49 -4.31 14.59
C GLY A 27 -25.67 -4.06 13.32
N ASN A 28 -24.42 -3.61 13.42
CA ASN A 28 -23.59 -3.21 12.27
C ASN A 28 -22.77 -4.34 11.64
N TYR A 29 -22.94 -5.59 12.09
CA TYR A 29 -22.12 -6.72 11.64
C TYR A 29 -22.18 -6.94 10.12
N LYS A 30 -23.37 -6.93 9.51
CA LYS A 30 -23.55 -7.23 8.09
C LYS A 30 -22.79 -6.25 7.18
N GLU A 31 -22.75 -4.98 7.55
CA GLU A 31 -22.09 -3.92 6.78
C GLU A 31 -20.58 -3.85 7.06
N MET A 32 -20.17 -4.01 8.32
CA MET A 32 -18.81 -3.66 8.73
C MET A 32 -17.84 -4.83 8.84
N HIS A 33 -18.30 -6.09 8.96
CA HIS A 33 -17.38 -7.21 9.17
C HIS A 33 -16.40 -7.42 8.00
N GLY A 34 -16.79 -7.06 6.77
CA GLY A 34 -15.96 -7.16 5.57
C GLY A 34 -14.85 -6.11 5.46
N LEU A 35 -14.88 -5.05 6.29
CA LEU A 35 -13.84 -4.03 6.32
C LEU A 35 -12.57 -4.51 7.04
N MET A 36 -12.68 -5.59 7.83
CA MET A 36 -11.55 -6.14 8.54
C MET A 36 -10.71 -7.03 7.63
N VAL A 37 -9.40 -6.76 7.56
CA VAL A 37 -8.46 -7.56 6.78
C VAL A 37 -8.49 -9.02 7.24
N ASN A 38 -8.37 -9.96 6.31
CA ASN A 38 -8.32 -11.39 6.61
C ASN A 38 -7.26 -11.72 7.69
N PHE A 39 -7.62 -12.58 8.64
CA PHE A 39 -6.71 -12.98 9.72
C PHE A 39 -5.54 -13.84 9.21
N LYS A 40 -5.83 -14.71 8.25
CA LYS A 40 -4.83 -15.49 7.51
C LYS A 40 -4.75 -14.96 6.09
N ALA A 41 -3.60 -15.12 5.45
CA ALA A 41 -3.46 -14.84 4.02
C ALA A 41 -4.46 -15.69 3.22
N ASN A 42 -5.01 -15.09 2.16
CA ASN A 42 -5.88 -15.80 1.23
C ASN A 42 -5.01 -16.62 0.26
N SER A 43 -5.08 -17.94 0.31
CA SER A 43 -4.32 -18.83 -0.58
C SER A 43 -4.65 -18.61 -2.06
N ALA A 44 -5.90 -18.24 -2.37
CA ALA A 44 -6.30 -17.89 -3.74
C ALA A 44 -5.59 -16.64 -4.28
N CYS A 45 -5.00 -15.81 -3.41
CA CYS A 45 -4.28 -14.60 -3.79
C CYS A 45 -2.75 -14.75 -3.71
N GLU A 46 -2.22 -15.95 -3.50
CA GLU A 46 -0.78 -16.16 -3.29
C GLU A 46 0.06 -15.68 -4.49
N ASP A 47 -0.35 -16.06 -5.71
CA ASP A 47 0.35 -15.68 -6.94
C ASP A 47 0.33 -14.17 -7.17
N SER A 48 -0.83 -13.54 -7.02
CA SER A 48 -0.98 -12.09 -7.12
C SER A 48 -0.16 -11.36 -6.06
N THR A 49 -0.15 -11.86 -4.83
CA THR A 49 0.66 -11.31 -3.73
C THR A 49 2.15 -11.42 -4.04
N ARG A 50 2.60 -12.56 -4.59
CA ARG A 50 3.98 -12.78 -5.00
C ARG A 50 4.38 -11.81 -6.11
N LYS A 51 3.56 -11.65 -7.14
CA LYS A 51 3.81 -10.71 -8.25
C LYS A 51 3.86 -9.26 -7.75
N LEU A 52 2.93 -8.87 -6.88
CA LEU A 52 2.89 -7.53 -6.30
C LEU A 52 4.14 -7.24 -5.47
N LYS A 53 4.61 -8.21 -4.67
CA LYS A 53 5.88 -8.07 -3.91
C LYS A 53 7.09 -7.86 -4.80
N GLN A 54 7.18 -8.57 -5.93
CA GLN A 54 8.27 -8.39 -6.90
C GLN A 54 8.25 -6.98 -7.50
N LEU A 55 7.07 -6.51 -7.93
CA LEU A 55 6.90 -5.14 -8.44
C LEU A 55 7.25 -4.10 -7.38
N TYR A 56 6.83 -4.32 -6.12
CA TYR A 56 7.13 -3.44 -5.01
C TYR A 56 8.64 -3.34 -4.73
N GLN A 57 9.37 -4.46 -4.81
CA GLN A 57 10.82 -4.44 -4.60
C GLN A 57 11.53 -3.61 -5.69
N ALA A 58 11.17 -3.80 -6.96
CA ALA A 58 11.69 -2.98 -8.05
C ALA A 58 11.32 -1.50 -7.89
N ALA A 59 10.08 -1.21 -7.46
CA ALA A 59 9.63 0.15 -7.21
C ALA A 59 10.39 0.82 -6.06
N LYS A 60 10.76 0.07 -5.01
CA LYS A 60 11.53 0.59 -3.87
C LYS A 60 12.91 1.11 -4.31
N GLU A 61 13.64 0.31 -5.07
CA GLU A 61 14.96 0.69 -5.58
C GLU A 61 14.86 1.91 -6.51
N ARG A 62 13.87 1.91 -7.40
CA ARG A 62 13.58 3.04 -8.29
C ARG A 62 13.21 4.30 -7.52
N ALA A 63 12.42 4.21 -6.45
CA ALA A 63 12.03 5.37 -5.64
C ALA A 63 13.25 6.02 -4.97
N VAL A 64 14.17 5.23 -4.42
CA VAL A 64 15.42 5.76 -3.83
C VAL A 64 16.25 6.50 -4.88
N CYS A 65 16.44 5.89 -6.06
CA CYS A 65 17.16 6.51 -7.16
C CYS A 65 16.55 7.85 -7.58
N LEU A 66 15.24 7.88 -7.82
CA LEU A 66 14.54 9.09 -8.24
C LEU A 66 14.62 10.20 -7.20
N ILE A 67 14.42 9.90 -5.91
CA ILE A 67 14.49 10.90 -4.83
C ILE A 67 15.90 11.55 -4.76
N ASN A 68 16.95 10.75 -4.90
CA ASN A 68 18.33 11.25 -4.90
C ASN A 68 18.61 12.12 -6.14
N GLU A 69 18.26 11.64 -7.34
CA GLU A 69 18.43 12.39 -8.59
C GLU A 69 17.69 13.74 -8.55
N TYR A 70 16.50 13.80 -7.95
CA TYR A 70 15.77 15.05 -7.81
C TYR A 70 16.51 16.06 -6.92
N SER A 71 17.14 15.56 -5.85
CA SER A 71 17.94 16.39 -4.94
C SER A 71 19.16 16.97 -5.67
N GLU A 72 19.86 16.17 -6.48
CA GLU A 72 21.00 16.61 -7.30
C GLU A 72 20.58 17.58 -8.43
N TYR A 73 19.43 17.33 -9.05
CA TYR A 73 18.87 18.23 -10.07
C TYR A 73 18.58 19.62 -9.50
N ILE A 74 18.04 19.72 -8.28
CA ILE A 74 17.82 21.01 -7.60
C ILE A 74 19.14 21.76 -7.39
N LEU A 75 20.24 21.04 -7.13
CA LEU A 75 21.59 21.61 -7.01
C LEU A 75 22.24 21.93 -8.37
N LYS A 76 21.54 21.68 -9.49
CA LYS A 76 22.01 21.83 -10.88
C LYS A 76 23.21 20.95 -11.24
N GLU A 77 23.37 19.84 -10.54
CA GLU A 77 24.52 18.94 -10.73
C GLU A 77 24.26 17.91 -11.84
N ASN A 78 23.01 17.51 -12.06
CA ASN A 78 22.64 16.45 -13.00
C ASN A 78 21.28 16.69 -13.70
N LYS A 79 20.97 15.89 -14.72
CA LYS A 79 19.66 15.86 -15.40
C LYS A 79 18.75 14.79 -14.77
N LEU A 80 17.44 15.02 -14.81
CA LEU A 80 16.44 14.07 -14.33
C LEU A 80 16.30 12.84 -15.26
N ASN A 81 15.98 11.70 -14.66
CA ASN A 81 15.67 10.47 -15.37
C ASN A 81 14.38 10.58 -16.21
N ALA A 82 14.33 9.87 -17.34
CA ALA A 82 13.16 9.86 -18.23
C ALA A 82 11.85 9.39 -17.56
N LEU A 83 11.93 8.73 -16.40
CA LEU A 83 10.75 8.37 -15.61
C LEU A 83 9.97 9.57 -15.07
N TYR A 84 10.61 10.72 -14.94
CA TYR A 84 9.93 11.97 -14.60
C TYR A 84 8.96 12.44 -15.70
N ASP A 85 9.11 11.92 -16.92
CA ASP A 85 8.17 12.20 -18.02
C ASP A 85 6.88 11.38 -17.91
N PHE A 86 6.69 10.57 -16.86
CA PHE A 86 5.51 9.71 -16.71
C PHE A 86 4.60 10.18 -15.57
N THR A 87 3.30 10.17 -15.84
CA THR A 87 2.26 10.32 -14.83
C THR A 87 2.24 9.14 -13.85
N PHE A 88 1.59 9.31 -12.70
CA PHE A 88 1.37 8.22 -11.73
C PHE A 88 0.61 7.02 -12.31
N SER A 89 -0.17 7.22 -13.38
CA SER A 89 -0.85 6.15 -14.12
C SER A 89 0.04 5.45 -15.16
N GLY A 90 1.32 5.84 -15.28
CA GLY A 90 2.26 5.25 -16.23
C GLY A 90 2.10 5.73 -17.67
N LYS A 91 1.32 6.78 -17.92
CA LYS A 91 1.27 7.45 -19.22
C LYS A 91 2.35 8.50 -19.32
N ARG A 92 3.01 8.59 -20.46
CA ARG A 92 3.97 9.67 -20.72
C ARG A 92 3.22 11.00 -20.80
N ILE A 93 3.80 12.04 -20.23
CA ILE A 93 3.32 13.42 -20.37
C ILE A 93 3.65 13.82 -21.81
N GLU A 94 2.62 14.01 -22.62
CA GLU A 94 2.78 14.59 -23.95
C GLU A 94 3.22 16.05 -23.76
N GLN A 95 4.36 16.41 -24.36
CA GLN A 95 4.81 17.80 -24.39
C GLN A 95 4.01 18.50 -25.50
N GLU A 96 3.13 19.43 -25.11
CA GLU A 96 2.50 20.42 -26.02
C GLU A 96 3.55 21.37 -26.61
#